data_AF-A0A5S3WER0-F1
#
_entry.id   AF-A0A5S3WER0-F1
#
_cell.length_a   1.000
_cell.length_b   1.000
_cell.length_c   1.000
_cell.angle_alpha   90.00
_cell.angle_beta   90.00
_cell.angle_gamma   90.00
#
_symmetry.space_group_name_H-M   'P 1'
#
loop_
_entity.id
_entity.type
_entity.pdbx_description
1 polymer ?
#
loop_
_entity_poly.entity_id
_entity_poly.type
_entity_poly.pdbx_seq_one_letter_code
_entity_poly.pdbx_strand_id
1 'polypeptide(L)'
;MNNPLITLLFGALTFPGAAENMLWRADNGAQAYCIKDKDTVCFVMINGTTTQVREIESKNIGKLGITPKAHYEKVVTFPSKWISSTNQGDLIEFTTLAWLKSERYTVSGVVFVDNNGKYTHQ
;
A
#
# COMPACT_ATOMS: atom_id res chain seq x y z
N MET A 1 -49.18 -33.99 2.58
CA MET A 1 -48.28 -33.51 1.51
C MET A 1 -47.25 -32.60 2.16
N ASN A 2 -46.05 -33.12 2.41
CA ASN A 2 -44.99 -32.41 3.12
C ASN A 2 -44.08 -31.72 2.11
N ASN A 3 -43.96 -30.39 2.20
CA ASN A 3 -42.95 -29.61 1.49
C ASN A 3 -41.79 -29.34 2.46
N PRO A 4 -40.52 -29.65 2.12
CA PRO A 4 -39.39 -29.13 2.87
C PRO A 4 -39.03 -27.74 2.33
N LEU A 5 -39.12 -26.73 3.19
CA LEU A 5 -38.46 -25.44 2.97
C LEU A 5 -36.94 -25.67 2.96
N ILE A 6 -36.31 -25.52 1.80
CA ILE A 6 -34.85 -25.44 1.69
C ILE A 6 -34.47 -23.98 1.93
N THR A 7 -34.04 -23.66 3.15
CA THR A 7 -33.43 -22.37 3.47
C THR A 7 -31.98 -22.40 3.03
N LEU A 8 -31.69 -21.91 1.82
CA LEU A 8 -30.33 -21.63 1.36
C LEU A 8 -29.79 -20.42 2.13
N LEU A 9 -28.95 -20.66 3.14
CA LEU A 9 -28.09 -19.62 3.71
C LEU A 9 -27.05 -19.23 2.65
N PHE A 10 -27.29 -18.11 1.96
CA PHE A 10 -26.23 -17.41 1.25
C PHE A 10 -25.28 -16.80 2.28
N GLY A 11 -24.22 -17.53 2.60
CA GLY A 11 -23.07 -16.96 3.29
C GLY A 11 -22.50 -15.82 2.45
N ALA A 12 -22.59 -14.59 2.95
CA ALA A 12 -21.99 -13.43 2.33
C ALA A 12 -20.47 -13.64 2.29
N LEU A 13 -19.95 -14.04 1.13
CA LEU A 13 -18.54 -13.93 0.82
C LEU A 13 -18.21 -12.43 0.74
N THR A 14 -17.80 -11.84 1.86
CA THR A 14 -17.20 -10.52 1.85
C THR A 14 -15.81 -10.65 1.25
N PHE A 15 -15.72 -10.44 -0.06
CA PHE A 15 -14.44 -10.19 -0.70
C PHE A 15 -13.93 -8.83 -0.22
N PRO A 16 -12.76 -8.71 0.42
CA PRO A 16 -12.08 -7.43 0.55
C PRO A 16 -11.50 -7.08 -0.83
N GLY A 17 -12.38 -6.77 -1.77
CA GLY A 17 -12.04 -6.33 -3.12
C GLY A 17 -11.92 -4.82 -3.13
N ALA A 18 -10.68 -4.33 -3.31
CA ALA A 18 -10.35 -2.95 -3.67
C ALA A 18 -10.62 -1.86 -2.62
N ALA A 19 -9.73 -1.77 -1.62
CA ALA A 19 -9.53 -0.58 -0.79
C ALA A 19 -8.07 -0.68 -0.28
N GLU A 20 -7.17 0.29 -0.39
CA GLU A 20 -7.28 1.72 -0.66
C GLU A 20 -5.98 2.15 -1.39
N ASN A 21 -6.08 2.73 -2.59
CA ASN A 21 -4.91 3.36 -3.23
C ASN A 21 -4.49 4.64 -2.50
N MET A 22 -5.23 5.06 -1.46
CA MET A 22 -5.12 6.34 -0.79
C MET A 22 -5.36 6.14 0.71
N LEU A 23 -4.44 6.62 1.54
CA LEU A 23 -4.46 6.55 2.99
C LEU A 23 -4.42 7.97 3.57
N TRP A 24 -5.49 8.37 4.24
CA TRP A 24 -5.56 9.68 4.92
C TRP A 24 -4.91 9.64 6.28
N ARG A 25 -4.26 10.75 6.66
CA ARG A 25 -3.85 11.00 8.03
C ARG A 25 -5.10 11.32 8.87
N ALA A 26 -5.09 10.97 10.15
CA ALA A 26 -6.26 11.10 11.02
C ALA A 26 -6.86 12.52 11.11
N ASP A 27 -6.04 13.55 10.90
CA ASP A 27 -6.44 14.95 10.91
C ASP A 27 -6.91 15.47 9.53
N ASN A 28 -6.91 14.62 8.49
CA ASN A 28 -7.13 14.97 7.07
C ASN A 28 -6.18 16.04 6.51
N GLY A 29 -5.09 16.37 7.21
CA GLY A 29 -4.08 17.34 6.77
C GLY A 29 -3.04 16.77 5.81
N ALA A 30 -3.01 15.44 5.68
CA ALA A 30 -2.11 14.73 4.78
C ALA A 30 -2.77 13.47 4.20
N GLN A 31 -2.28 13.05 3.04
CA GLN A 31 -2.68 11.80 2.38
C GLN A 31 -1.47 11.15 1.72
N ALA A 32 -1.43 9.81 1.71
CA ALA A 32 -0.48 9.04 0.92
C ALA A 32 -1.26 8.24 -0.12
N TYR A 33 -0.76 8.10 -1.33
CA TYR A 33 -1.45 7.33 -2.36
C TYR A 33 -0.49 6.75 -3.40
N CYS A 34 -0.95 5.75 -4.16
CA CYS A 34 -0.19 5.20 -5.28
C CYS A 34 -1.04 5.19 -6.56
N ILE A 35 -0.43 5.62 -7.66
CA ILE A 35 -1.01 5.54 -9.00
C ILE A 35 -0.43 4.30 -9.68
N LYS A 36 -1.32 3.46 -10.21
CA LYS A 36 -0.96 2.34 -11.07
C LYS A 36 -1.19 2.72 -12.53
N ASP A 37 -0.09 2.84 -13.25
CA ASP A 37 -0.10 2.77 -14.71
C ASP A 37 0.82 1.61 -15.14
N LYS A 38 1.89 1.86 -15.91
CA LYS A 38 2.91 0.85 -16.22
C LYS A 38 3.83 0.51 -15.04
N ASP A 39 4.15 1.50 -14.22
CA ASP A 39 4.89 1.36 -12.98
C ASP A 39 4.05 1.92 -11.83
N THR A 40 4.12 1.28 -10.66
CA THR A 40 3.51 1.84 -9.44
C THR A 40 4.34 3.05 -9.02
N VAL A 41 3.70 4.22 -8.97
CA VAL A 41 4.31 5.43 -8.42
C VAL A 41 3.52 5.87 -7.21
N CYS A 42 4.20 5.96 -6.07
CA CYS A 42 3.60 6.40 -4.83
C CYS A 42 3.93 7.86 -4.52
N PHE A 43 3.03 8.52 -3.79
CA PHE A 43 3.06 9.92 -3.43
C PHE A 43 2.63 10.10 -1.98
N VAL A 44 3.16 11.15 -1.34
CA VAL A 44 2.73 11.65 -0.05
C VAL A 44 2.45 13.14 -0.23
N MET A 45 1.26 13.59 0.18
CA MET A 45 0.86 14.98 0.14
C MET A 45 0.66 15.49 1.57
N ILE A 46 1.42 16.51 1.97
CA ILE A 46 1.34 17.14 3.29
C ILE A 46 1.20 18.64 3.07
N ASN A 47 0.15 19.25 3.62
CA ASN A 47 -0.11 20.71 3.51
C ASN A 47 -0.09 21.23 2.05
N GLY A 48 -0.58 20.44 1.10
CA GLY A 48 -0.60 20.78 -0.33
C GLY A 48 0.71 20.53 -1.10
N THR A 49 1.81 20.23 -0.40
CA THR A 49 3.07 19.82 -1.03
C THR A 49 3.03 18.33 -1.34
N THR A 50 3.28 17.97 -2.60
CA THR A 50 3.29 16.57 -3.05
C THR A 50 4.72 16.07 -3.24
N THR A 51 5.04 14.96 -2.59
CA THR A 51 6.35 14.31 -2.62
C THR A 51 6.22 12.94 -3.24
N GLN A 52 6.99 12.67 -4.29
CA GLN A 52 7.03 11.36 -4.94
C GLN A 52 7.99 10.43 -4.20
N VAL A 53 7.54 9.22 -3.88
CA VAL A 53 8.32 8.16 -3.21
C VAL A 53 8.68 7.07 -4.20
N ARG A 54 9.66 7.36 -5.06
CA ARG A 54 10.05 6.52 -6.22
C ARG A 54 10.66 5.18 -5.84
N GLU A 55 11.36 5.11 -4.72
CA GLU A 55 12.22 3.97 -4.40
C GLU A 55 11.57 2.93 -3.49
N ILE A 56 10.38 3.21 -2.94
CA ILE A 56 9.83 2.37 -1.88
C ILE A 56 9.49 0.96 -2.37
N GLU A 57 8.93 0.82 -3.57
CA GLU A 57 8.62 -0.49 -4.16
C GLU A 57 9.90 -1.28 -4.46
N SER A 58 10.91 -0.66 -5.08
CA SER A 58 12.16 -1.36 -5.41
C SER A 58 12.93 -1.78 -4.16
N LYS A 59 12.94 -0.95 -3.11
CA LYS A 59 13.55 -1.28 -1.82
C LYS A 59 12.79 -2.40 -1.11
N ASN A 60 11.47 -2.36 -1.10
CA ASN A 60 10.64 -3.43 -0.54
C ASN A 60 10.88 -4.76 -1.27
N ILE A 61 10.88 -4.77 -2.61
CA ILE A 61 11.23 -5.97 -3.39
C ILE A 61 12.66 -6.43 -3.09
N GLY A 62 13.62 -5.51 -2.96
CA GLY A 62 14.99 -5.83 -2.58
C GLY A 62 15.08 -6.54 -1.22
N LYS A 63 14.28 -6.12 -0.23
CA LYS A 63 14.22 -6.75 1.10
C LYS A 63 13.72 -8.20 1.06
N LEU A 64 12.90 -8.59 0.08
CA LEU A 64 12.48 -9.99 -0.07
C LEU A 64 13.68 -10.90 -0.39
N GLY A 65 14.68 -10.40 -1.14
CA GLY A 65 15.90 -11.15 -1.43
C GLY A 65 15.73 -12.39 -2.31
N ILE A 66 14.54 -12.61 -2.91
CA ILE A 66 14.22 -13.83 -3.66
C ILE A 66 14.69 -13.75 -5.12
N THR A 67 14.28 -12.69 -5.84
CA THR A 67 14.55 -12.53 -7.28
C THR A 67 14.36 -11.06 -7.71
N PRO A 68 14.90 -10.60 -8.85
CA PRO A 68 14.64 -9.25 -9.37
C PRO A 68 13.15 -8.97 -9.61
N LYS A 69 12.73 -7.69 -9.48
CA LYS A 69 11.33 -7.23 -9.70
C LYS A 69 10.72 -7.79 -10.99
N ALA A 70 11.51 -7.84 -12.07
CA ALA A 70 11.07 -8.27 -13.40
C ALA A 70 10.61 -9.73 -13.48
N HIS A 71 10.93 -10.57 -12.49
CA HIS A 71 10.53 -11.98 -12.47
C HIS A 71 9.24 -12.25 -11.68
N TYR A 72 8.71 -11.25 -10.96
CA TYR A 72 7.42 -11.38 -10.31
C TYR A 72 6.31 -11.22 -11.35
N GLU A 73 5.27 -12.05 -11.24
CA GLU A 73 4.08 -12.02 -12.08
C GLU A 73 3.28 -10.71 -11.86
N LYS A 74 3.32 -10.22 -10.62
CA LYS A 74 2.62 -9.03 -10.18
C LYS A 74 3.33 -8.42 -8.98
N VAL A 75 3.42 -7.10 -8.96
CA VAL A 75 3.87 -6.33 -7.80
C VAL A 75 2.87 -5.20 -7.55
N VAL A 76 2.50 -5.00 -6.30
CA VAL A 76 1.55 -3.96 -5.89
C VAL A 76 2.07 -3.30 -4.62
N THR A 77 2.32 -1.99 -4.69
CA THR A 77 2.70 -1.19 -3.53
C THR A 77 1.59 -0.19 -3.18
N PHE A 78 1.27 -0.05 -1.90
CA PHE A 78 0.27 0.88 -1.40
C PHE A 78 0.65 1.39 0.00
N PRO A 79 0.23 2.61 0.39
CA PRO A 79 0.40 3.08 1.75
C PRO A 79 -0.48 2.25 2.69
N SER A 80 0.11 1.72 3.77
CA SER A 80 -0.59 0.83 4.70
C SER A 80 -0.89 1.49 6.04
N LYS A 81 -0.04 2.41 6.50
CA LYS A 81 -0.16 2.99 7.84
C LYS A 81 0.57 4.33 8.00
N TRP A 82 -0.04 5.29 8.67
CA TRP A 82 0.68 6.42 9.28
C TRP A 82 1.28 5.94 10.61
N ILE A 83 2.61 5.87 10.70
CA ILE A 83 3.31 5.40 11.91
C ILE A 83 3.39 6.54 12.93
N SER A 84 3.81 7.72 12.48
CA SER A 84 3.91 8.90 13.33
C SER A 84 3.81 10.18 12.51
N SER A 85 3.35 11.24 13.17
CA SER A 85 3.27 12.58 12.62
C SER A 85 3.82 13.53 13.69
N THR A 86 4.90 14.21 13.37
CA THR A 86 5.66 15.04 14.30
C THR A 86 5.87 16.43 13.71
N ASN A 87 6.40 17.35 14.52
CA ASN A 87 6.85 18.65 14.03
C ASN A 87 8.06 18.58 13.08
N GLN A 88 8.68 17.41 12.88
CA GLN A 88 9.78 17.23 11.94
C GLN A 88 9.31 16.67 10.59
N GLY A 89 8.11 16.07 10.56
CA GLY A 89 7.58 15.37 9.41
C GLY A 89 6.76 14.16 9.80
N ASP A 90 6.40 13.40 8.78
CA ASP A 90 5.57 12.22 8.87
C ASP A 90 6.35 10.95 8.50
N LEU A 91 6.07 9.88 9.22
CA LEU A 91 6.58 8.54 8.95
C LEU A 91 5.42 7.64 8.49
N ILE A 92 5.51 7.14 7.27
CA ILE A 92 4.45 6.38 6.60
C ILE A 92 4.99 5.01 6.21
N GLU A 93 4.24 3.96 6.54
CA GLU A 93 4.49 2.61 6.06
C GLU A 93 3.84 2.40 4.69
N PHE A 94 4.59 1.77 3.79
CA PHE A 94 4.11 1.26 2.51
C PHE A 94 4.31 -0.25 2.47
N THR A 95 3.23 -0.97 2.17
CA THR A 95 3.25 -2.42 1.97
C THR A 95 3.34 -2.73 0.48
N THR A 96 4.19 -3.69 0.15
CA THR A 96 4.32 -4.29 -1.17
C THR A 96 3.90 -5.76 -1.12
N LEU A 97 2.98 -6.12 -2.00
CA LEU A 97 2.58 -7.48 -2.30
C LEU A 97 3.24 -7.91 -3.62
N ALA A 98 3.87 -9.07 -3.63
CA ALA A 98 4.55 -9.60 -4.81
C ALA A 98 4.13 -11.06 -5.06
N TRP A 99 3.88 -11.43 -6.31
CA TRP A 99 3.47 -12.78 -6.70
C TRP A 99 4.56 -13.44 -7.54
N LEU A 100 5.02 -14.62 -7.12
CA LEU A 100 6.00 -15.42 -7.84
C LEU A 100 5.57 -16.89 -7.80
N LYS A 101 5.39 -17.50 -8.97
CA LYS A 101 4.91 -18.88 -9.12
C LYS A 101 3.59 -19.11 -8.37
N SER A 102 2.66 -18.18 -8.52
CA SER A 102 1.37 -18.15 -7.81
C SER A 102 1.43 -18.02 -6.27
N GLU A 103 2.61 -17.94 -5.66
CA GLU A 103 2.77 -17.65 -4.23
C GLU A 103 2.81 -16.14 -3.99
N ARG A 104 2.17 -15.68 -2.91
CA ARG A 104 2.12 -14.26 -2.53
C ARG A 104 3.08 -13.96 -1.37
N TYR A 105 3.99 -13.02 -1.61
CA TYR A 105 4.90 -12.46 -0.62
C TYR A 105 4.43 -11.07 -0.20
N THR A 106 4.65 -10.73 1.07
CA THR A 106 4.30 -9.43 1.66
C THR A 106 5.52 -8.85 2.35
N VAL A 107 5.81 -7.58 2.10
CA VAL A 107 6.93 -6.86 2.71
C VAL A 107 6.53 -5.40 2.89
N SER A 108 7.06 -4.75 3.93
CA SER A 108 6.80 -3.34 4.20
C SER A 108 8.09 -2.53 4.32
N GLY A 109 7.97 -1.23 4.07
CA GLY A 109 9.03 -0.26 4.24
C GLY A 109 8.46 1.07 4.69
N VAL A 110 9.32 1.88 5.31
CA VAL A 110 8.93 3.17 5.86
C VAL A 110 9.52 4.30 5.03
N VAL A 111 8.72 5.34 4.88
CA VAL A 111 9.05 6.58 4.21
C VAL A 111 8.95 7.68 5.26
N PHE A 112 10.01 8.47 5.41
CA PHE A 112 9.93 9.74 6.12
C PHE A 112 9.80 10.88 5.12
N VAL A 113 8.80 11.74 5.32
CA VAL A 113 8.63 12.98 4.57
C VAL A 113 8.69 14.15 5.55
N ASP A 114 9.69 15.01 5.39
CA ASP A 114 9.80 16.20 6.24
C ASP A 114 8.72 17.25 5.89
N ASN A 115 8.58 18.27 6.74
CA ASN A 115 7.58 19.33 6.53
C ASN A 115 7.77 20.16 5.25
N ASN A 116 8.94 20.08 4.60
CA ASN A 116 9.22 20.75 3.33
C ASN A 116 8.91 19.84 2.13
N GLY A 117 8.37 18.65 2.37
CA GLY A 117 8.12 17.65 1.34
C GLY A 117 9.39 16.94 0.86
N LYS A 118 10.48 16.98 1.63
CA LYS A 118 11.68 16.18 1.30
C LYS A 118 11.49 14.75 1.78
N TYR A 119 11.57 13.84 0.82
CA TYR A 119 11.59 12.41 1.06
C TYR A 119 12.99 11.96 1.52
N THR A 120 13.03 11.26 2.65
CA THR A 120 14.18 10.46 3.07
C THR A 120 13.70 9.04 3.35
N HIS A 121 14.31 8.05 2.71
CA HIS A 121 14.07 6.65 3.06
C HIS A 121 14.90 6.29 4.29
N GLN A 122 14.31 5.58 5.25
CA GLN A 122 15.06 5.01 6.38
C GLN A 122 15.33 3.53 6.16
#